data_AF-F6H6L4-F1
#
_entry.id   AF-F6H6L4-F1
#
_cell.length_a   1.000
_cell.length_b   1.000
_cell.length_c   1.000
_cell.angle_alpha   90.00
_cell.angle_beta   90.00
_cell.angle_gamma   90.00
#
_symmetry.space_group_name_H-M   'P 1'
#
loop_
_entity.id
_entity.type
_entity.pdbx_description
1 polymer ?
#
loop_
_entity_poly.entity_id
_entity_poly.type
_entity_poly.pdbx_seq_one_letter_code
_entity_poly.pdbx_strand_id
1 'polypeptide(L)'
;MSIVCGIPLLECVYCLACARWAWKRCLHTAGHDSETWGLSTAEEFEPVPHLCRYILAVYEEDLHHPLWEPAGGYEINPDWLILKKTYEDTQGCAPPYILYLDHKHADIVLAIRGLNLARESDYAVLLDNKLGQRKFDGGYVHNGLLKAAGWVLDAECDVLRELVEKYPNYTLTFTGHSLGSGVAALLTMVVVHNRDKLANIDRKRIRCYAIAPARCMSLNLAVRYADLINSVVLQDDFLPRTATPLEDIFKSLFCLPCLLCLRCMKDTCVPEEKMFRDPRRLYAPGRLYHIVERKPFRMGRFPPVVRTAVPVDGRFERIVLSCNATSDHAIIWIEREAQRALDLMLEKDKIMEIPAKQKMERQETLKREHSEEYKAALQRAVSLAVPHAYSPSQYGTFSDHEEGENSSRSSEGSSYGSSKTSKKKESWDEVIERLFEKDESGYMVFKKPNDGN
;
A
#
# COMPACT_ATOMS: atom_id res chain seq x y z
N MET A 1 26.26 -47.75 24.58
CA MET A 1 26.62 -46.54 25.36
C MET A 1 26.92 -45.31 24.49
N SER A 2 26.23 -45.09 23.35
CA SER A 2 26.58 -43.95 22.45
C SER A 2 25.39 -43.08 21.98
N ILE A 3 24.17 -43.38 22.41
CA ILE A 3 22.97 -42.59 22.02
C ILE A 3 22.60 -41.56 23.11
N VAL A 4 22.86 -41.89 24.38
CA VAL A 4 22.50 -41.04 25.53
C VAL A 4 23.40 -39.79 25.67
N CYS A 5 24.64 -39.84 25.15
CA CYS A 5 25.53 -38.66 25.09
C CYS A 5 25.26 -37.73 23.89
N GLY A 6 24.47 -38.16 22.90
CA GLY A 6 24.15 -37.36 21.71
C GLY A 6 22.96 -36.42 21.90
N ILE A 7 22.02 -36.77 22.78
CA ILE A 7 20.81 -35.99 23.05
C ILE A 7 21.14 -34.62 23.67
N PRO A 8 22.03 -34.48 24.68
CA PRO A 8 22.39 -33.18 25.24
C PRO A 8 23.14 -32.29 24.25
N LEU A 9 23.93 -32.88 23.34
CA LEU A 9 24.65 -32.14 22.29
C LEU A 9 23.69 -31.64 21.21
N LEU A 10 22.70 -32.45 20.80
CA LEU A 10 21.64 -32.04 19.88
C LEU A 10 20.77 -30.92 20.48
N GLU A 11 20.42 -31.03 21.76
CA GLU A 11 19.70 -29.98 22.49
C GLU A 11 20.54 -28.70 22.63
N CYS A 12 21.83 -28.80 22.93
CA CYS A 12 22.73 -27.64 23.00
C CYS A 12 22.91 -26.97 21.64
N VAL A 13 23.08 -27.74 20.56
CA VAL A 13 23.16 -27.19 19.18
C VAL A 13 21.85 -26.54 18.79
N TYR A 14 20.71 -27.14 19.13
CA TYR A 14 19.38 -26.54 18.91
C TYR A 14 19.21 -25.24 19.71
N CYS A 15 19.54 -25.23 20.99
CA CYS A 15 19.47 -24.06 21.85
C CYS A 15 20.42 -22.95 21.38
N LEU A 16 21.64 -23.28 20.95
CA LEU A 16 22.59 -22.33 20.37
C LEU A 16 22.12 -21.80 19.01
N ALA A 17 21.50 -22.65 18.18
CA ALA A 17 20.89 -22.23 16.92
C ALA A 17 19.70 -21.29 17.16
N CYS A 18 18.82 -21.61 18.11
CA CYS A 18 17.71 -20.75 18.53
C CYS A 18 18.20 -19.43 19.16
N ALA A 19 19.23 -19.47 20.00
CA ALA A 19 19.83 -18.29 20.61
C ALA A 19 20.52 -17.41 19.56
N ARG A 20 21.27 -18.00 18.62
CA ARG A 20 21.89 -17.27 17.49
C ARG A 20 20.84 -16.71 16.53
N TRP A 21 19.75 -17.44 16.30
CA TRP A 21 18.61 -16.99 15.51
C TRP A 21 17.91 -15.81 16.18
N ALA A 22 17.58 -15.94 17.47
CA ALA A 22 16.98 -14.88 18.28
C ALA A 22 17.90 -13.65 18.34
N TRP A 23 19.20 -13.86 18.58
CA TRP A 23 20.22 -12.81 18.58
C TRP A 23 20.26 -12.07 17.24
N LYS A 24 20.40 -12.78 16.11
CA LYS A 24 20.38 -12.14 14.79
C LYS A 24 19.09 -11.35 14.51
N ARG A 25 17.95 -11.78 15.07
CA ARG A 25 16.65 -11.13 14.86
C ARG A 25 16.40 -9.94 15.77
N CYS A 26 16.76 -10.04 17.05
CA CYS A 26 16.70 -8.93 18.00
C CYS A 26 17.65 -7.79 17.62
N LEU A 27 18.68 -8.07 16.81
CA LEU A 27 19.60 -7.07 16.28
C LEU A 27 19.20 -6.52 14.90
N HIS A 28 18.19 -7.11 14.25
CA HIS A 28 17.73 -6.66 12.95
C HIS A 28 16.69 -5.56 13.10
N THR A 29 17.08 -4.32 12.86
CA THR A 29 16.15 -3.19 12.75
C THR A 29 15.67 -3.02 11.32
N ALA A 30 14.45 -2.52 11.13
CA ALA A 30 13.88 -2.17 9.83
C ALA A 30 14.79 -1.28 8.97
N GLY A 31 15.61 -0.44 9.61
CA GLY A 31 16.58 0.42 8.93
C GLY A 31 17.53 -0.31 7.98
N HIS A 32 17.86 -1.58 8.24
CA HIS A 32 18.69 -2.40 7.35
C HIS A 32 17.99 -2.76 6.04
N ASP A 33 16.67 -2.96 6.07
CA ASP A 33 15.91 -3.39 4.87
C ASP A 33 15.81 -2.27 3.81
N SER A 34 16.08 -1.03 4.23
CA SER A 34 16.07 0.16 3.36
C SER A 34 17.44 0.79 3.22
N GLU A 35 18.52 0.19 3.74
CA GLU A 35 19.82 0.83 3.81
C GLU A 35 20.39 1.19 2.43
N THR A 36 20.07 0.40 1.42
CA THR A 36 20.48 0.58 0.03
C THR A 36 19.51 1.43 -0.81
N TRP A 37 18.40 1.89 -0.23
CA TRP A 37 17.39 2.66 -0.95
C TRP A 37 17.82 4.13 -1.16
N GLY A 38 17.28 4.76 -2.19
CA GLY A 38 17.49 6.18 -2.45
C GLY A 38 16.90 7.06 -1.34
N LEU A 39 17.39 8.30 -1.23
CA LEU A 39 16.80 9.30 -0.33
C LEU A 39 15.60 9.96 -1.02
N SER A 40 14.51 10.16 -0.27
CA SER A 40 13.37 10.94 -0.76
C SER A 40 13.71 12.43 -0.79
N THR A 41 13.12 13.16 -1.74
CA THR A 41 13.14 14.62 -1.74
C THR A 41 12.01 15.21 -0.92
N ALA A 42 12.13 16.51 -0.60
CA ALA A 42 11.11 17.27 0.11
C ALA A 42 9.81 17.29 -0.71
N GLU A 43 9.88 17.53 -2.01
CA GLU A 43 8.71 17.70 -2.87
C GLU A 43 7.93 16.40 -3.08
N GLU A 44 8.62 15.26 -3.14
CA GLU A 44 7.96 13.95 -3.25
C GLU A 44 7.28 13.54 -1.95
N PHE A 45 7.85 13.94 -0.82
CA PHE A 45 7.38 13.56 0.51
C PHE A 45 6.42 14.57 1.14
N GLU A 46 6.36 15.80 0.60
CA GLU A 46 5.51 16.89 1.05
C GLU A 46 4.05 16.46 1.28
N PRO A 47 3.43 15.60 0.45
CA PRO A 47 2.03 15.24 0.66
C PRO A 47 1.77 14.41 1.93
N VAL A 48 2.77 13.71 2.45
CA VAL A 48 2.58 12.68 3.47
C VAL A 48 2.03 13.25 4.79
N PRO A 49 2.60 14.31 5.40
CA PRO A 49 2.13 14.80 6.69
C PRO A 49 0.68 15.30 6.66
N HIS A 50 0.30 16.11 5.66
CA HIS A 50 -1.06 16.65 5.59
C HIS A 50 -2.11 15.57 5.25
N LEU A 51 -1.78 14.58 4.42
CA LEU A 51 -2.65 13.42 4.20
C LEU A 51 -2.82 12.58 5.47
N CYS A 52 -1.78 12.46 6.31
CA CYS A 52 -1.93 11.82 7.63
C CYS A 52 -2.91 12.60 8.53
N ARG A 53 -2.87 13.94 8.50
CA ARG A 53 -3.86 14.79 9.20
C ARG A 53 -5.27 14.58 8.67
N TYR A 54 -5.45 14.42 7.36
CA TYR A 54 -6.77 14.15 6.77
C TYR A 54 -7.35 12.81 7.19
N ILE A 55 -6.50 11.77 7.29
CA ILE A 55 -6.93 10.48 7.84
C ILE A 55 -7.26 10.60 9.33
N LEU A 56 -6.45 11.33 10.12
CA LEU A 56 -6.73 11.56 11.54
C LEU A 56 -8.08 12.29 11.75
N ALA A 57 -8.42 13.24 10.87
CA ALA A 57 -9.70 13.94 10.93
C ALA A 57 -10.92 13.02 10.75
N VAL A 58 -10.77 11.85 10.10
CA VAL A 58 -11.83 10.83 10.04
C VAL A 58 -12.17 10.26 11.42
N TYR A 59 -11.26 10.36 12.40
CA TYR A 59 -11.47 9.88 13.76
C TYR A 59 -12.27 10.85 14.63
N GLU A 60 -12.34 12.13 14.26
CA GLU A 60 -13.15 13.11 14.97
C GLU A 60 -14.64 12.83 14.80
N GLU A 61 -15.46 13.33 15.71
CA GLU A 61 -16.92 13.35 15.52
C GLU A 61 -17.30 14.63 14.75
N ASP A 62 -16.93 15.79 15.29
CA ASP A 62 -17.14 17.11 14.69
C ASP A 62 -15.80 17.75 14.26
N LEU A 63 -15.70 18.13 12.99
CA LEU A 63 -14.51 18.81 12.45
C LEU A 63 -14.48 20.32 12.75
N HIS A 64 -15.60 20.93 13.15
CA HIS A 64 -15.61 22.33 13.60
C HIS A 64 -15.12 22.47 15.04
N HIS A 65 -15.24 21.41 15.84
CA HIS A 65 -14.82 21.37 17.24
C HIS A 65 -14.04 20.06 17.53
N PRO A 66 -12.86 19.90 16.93
CA PRO A 66 -12.07 18.68 17.09
C PRO A 66 -11.58 18.50 18.53
N LEU A 67 -11.51 17.25 18.99
CA LEU A 67 -11.12 16.89 20.36
C LEU A 67 -9.68 16.37 20.47
N TRP A 68 -9.13 15.84 19.37
CA TRP A 68 -7.89 15.08 19.34
C TRP A 68 -6.89 15.64 18.32
N GLU A 69 -6.89 16.96 18.16
CA GLU A 69 -6.01 17.64 17.22
C GLU A 69 -4.52 17.31 17.46
N PRO A 70 -3.76 17.00 16.40
CA PRO A 70 -2.31 16.91 16.49
C PRO A 70 -1.70 18.29 16.74
N ALA A 71 -0.41 18.33 17.05
CA ALA A 71 0.31 19.59 17.20
C ALA A 71 0.30 20.36 15.86
N GLY A 72 -0.37 21.52 15.83
CA GLY A 72 -0.58 22.31 14.60
C GLY A 72 -2.00 22.21 14.02
N GLY A 73 -2.88 21.38 14.60
CA GLY A 73 -4.24 21.16 14.12
C GLY A 73 -4.30 20.26 12.90
N TYR A 74 -5.51 20.00 12.38
CA TYR A 74 -5.67 19.20 11.16
C TYR A 74 -5.34 19.95 9.88
N GLU A 75 -5.25 21.28 9.93
CA GLU A 75 -5.10 22.18 8.78
C GLU A 75 -6.19 22.03 7.70
N ILE A 76 -7.32 21.41 8.09
CA ILE A 76 -8.53 21.25 7.30
C ILE A 76 -9.41 22.48 7.47
N ASN A 77 -9.98 22.96 6.36
CA ASN A 77 -11.14 23.83 6.39
C ASN A 77 -12.42 22.97 6.33
N PRO A 78 -13.25 22.90 7.40
CA PRO A 78 -14.47 22.12 7.41
C PRO A 78 -15.46 22.46 6.29
N ASP A 79 -15.45 23.71 5.79
CA ASP A 79 -16.32 24.14 4.69
C ASP A 79 -16.00 23.46 3.35
N TRP A 80 -14.81 22.84 3.23
CA TRP A 80 -14.39 22.11 2.05
C TRP A 80 -14.62 20.59 2.16
N LEU A 81 -15.25 20.14 3.26
CA LEU A 81 -15.69 18.76 3.41
C LEU A 81 -16.91 18.52 2.52
N ILE A 82 -16.79 17.59 1.57
CA ILE A 82 -17.90 17.21 0.69
C ILE A 82 -18.83 16.24 1.41
N LEU A 83 -18.25 15.22 2.05
CA LEU A 83 -18.99 14.25 2.85
C LEU A 83 -18.09 13.55 3.86
N LYS A 84 -18.75 12.97 4.87
CA LYS A 84 -18.18 12.10 5.88
C LYS A 84 -19.12 10.90 6.06
N LYS A 85 -18.55 9.71 6.09
CA LYS A 85 -19.29 8.44 6.24
C LYS A 85 -18.83 7.74 7.50
N THR A 86 -19.77 7.44 8.40
CA THR A 86 -19.53 6.68 9.63
C THR A 86 -19.81 5.19 9.41
N TYR A 87 -19.65 4.36 10.45
CA TYR A 87 -19.99 2.94 10.37
C TYR A 87 -21.47 2.71 10.06
N GLU A 88 -22.32 3.61 10.54
CA GLU A 88 -23.76 3.57 10.32
C GLU A 88 -24.07 3.85 8.84
N ASP A 89 -23.38 4.81 8.23
CA ASP A 89 -23.53 5.09 6.80
C ASP A 89 -22.95 3.96 5.91
N THR A 90 -21.83 3.36 6.32
CA THR A 90 -21.19 2.28 5.55
C THR A 90 -21.82 0.92 5.79
N GLN A 91 -22.72 0.80 6.77
CA GLN A 91 -23.32 -0.47 7.22
C GLN A 91 -22.26 -1.55 7.51
N GLY A 92 -21.06 -1.14 7.92
CA GLY A 92 -19.92 -2.03 8.16
C GLY A 92 -19.30 -2.65 6.90
N CYS A 93 -19.69 -2.23 5.69
CA CYS A 93 -19.13 -2.74 4.43
C CYS A 93 -17.77 -2.13 4.06
N ALA A 94 -17.46 -0.97 4.63
CA ALA A 94 -16.17 -0.29 4.50
C ALA A 94 -15.84 0.47 5.80
N PRO A 95 -14.56 0.71 6.10
CA PRO A 95 -14.16 1.60 7.20
C PRO A 95 -14.68 3.03 6.94
N PRO A 96 -14.92 3.84 7.98
CA PRO A 96 -15.29 5.24 7.84
C PRO A 96 -14.31 6.02 6.97
N TYR A 97 -14.82 7.03 6.26
CA TYR A 97 -14.01 7.87 5.39
C TYR A 97 -14.59 9.27 5.25
N ILE A 98 -13.77 10.18 4.74
CA ILE A 98 -14.19 11.51 4.29
C ILE A 98 -13.81 11.71 2.83
N LEU A 99 -14.58 12.56 2.14
CA LEU A 99 -14.21 13.14 0.85
C LEU A 99 -13.99 14.63 1.05
N TYR A 100 -12.75 15.06 0.86
CA TYR A 100 -12.28 16.39 1.16
C TYR A 100 -11.78 17.09 -0.11
N LEU A 101 -12.21 18.33 -0.33
CA LEU A 101 -11.80 19.13 -1.47
C LEU A 101 -10.69 20.10 -1.06
N ASP A 102 -9.46 19.72 -1.29
CA ASP A 102 -8.31 20.51 -0.89
C ASP A 102 -7.95 21.56 -1.94
N HIS A 103 -8.47 22.77 -1.74
CA HIS A 103 -8.18 23.89 -2.62
C HIS A 103 -6.75 24.42 -2.51
N LYS A 104 -6.02 24.14 -1.41
CA LYS A 104 -4.64 24.61 -1.24
C LYS A 104 -3.69 23.80 -2.12
N HIS A 105 -3.89 22.49 -2.18
CA HIS A 105 -3.04 21.58 -2.96
C HIS A 105 -3.65 21.19 -4.31
N ALA A 106 -4.82 21.75 -4.66
CA ALA A 106 -5.59 21.38 -5.84
C ALA A 106 -5.83 19.87 -5.92
N ASP A 107 -6.40 19.30 -4.85
CA ASP A 107 -6.58 17.85 -4.69
C ASP A 107 -8.00 17.49 -4.27
N ILE A 108 -8.50 16.36 -4.78
CA ILE A 108 -9.73 15.72 -4.33
C ILE A 108 -9.29 14.50 -3.53
N VAL A 109 -9.45 14.54 -2.20
CA VAL A 109 -8.90 13.53 -1.31
C VAL A 109 -10.00 12.68 -0.70
N LEU A 110 -9.96 11.36 -0.95
CA LEU A 110 -10.77 10.39 -0.23
C LEU A 110 -9.89 9.70 0.82
N ALA A 111 -10.10 10.04 2.10
CA ALA A 111 -9.29 9.58 3.22
C ALA A 111 -10.05 8.54 4.06
N ILE A 112 -9.48 7.34 4.19
CA ILE A 112 -10.11 6.17 4.82
C ILE A 112 -9.43 5.84 6.15
N ARG A 113 -10.24 5.69 7.19
CA ARG A 113 -9.82 5.35 8.55
C ARG A 113 -9.16 3.97 8.63
N GLY A 114 -8.25 3.79 9.59
CA GLY A 114 -7.76 2.48 10.00
C GLY A 114 -8.75 1.70 10.87
N LEU A 115 -8.34 0.48 11.24
CA LEU A 115 -9.17 -0.44 12.03
C LEU A 115 -9.54 0.16 13.40
N ASN A 116 -10.82 0.07 13.76
CA ASN A 116 -11.30 0.31 15.11
C ASN A 116 -11.41 -1.02 15.87
N LEU A 117 -10.64 -1.15 16.96
CA LEU A 117 -10.57 -2.38 17.75
C LEU A 117 -11.92 -2.79 18.37
N ALA A 118 -12.87 -1.87 18.50
CA ALA A 118 -14.20 -2.11 19.03
C ALA A 118 -15.25 -2.45 17.96
N ARG A 119 -14.91 -2.41 16.67
CA ARG A 119 -15.87 -2.62 15.57
C ARG A 119 -15.61 -3.95 14.87
N GLU A 120 -16.52 -4.91 15.06
CA GLU A 120 -16.45 -6.25 14.46
C GLU A 120 -16.41 -6.23 12.93
N SER A 121 -17.08 -5.25 12.30
CA SER A 121 -17.10 -5.07 10.84
C SER A 121 -15.70 -4.86 10.25
N ASP A 122 -14.82 -4.13 10.94
CA ASP A 122 -13.46 -3.90 10.47
C ASP A 122 -12.63 -5.19 10.47
N TYR A 123 -12.82 -6.02 11.49
CA TYR A 123 -12.25 -7.36 11.52
C TYR A 123 -12.82 -8.22 10.38
N ALA A 124 -14.14 -8.17 10.13
CA ALA A 124 -14.74 -8.93 9.03
C ALA A 124 -14.10 -8.57 7.66
N VAL A 125 -13.87 -7.28 7.38
CA VAL A 125 -13.16 -6.83 6.16
C VAL A 125 -11.73 -7.37 6.12
N LEU A 126 -11.01 -7.30 7.23
CA LEU A 126 -9.61 -7.73 7.31
C LEU A 126 -9.44 -9.26 7.20
N LEU A 127 -10.40 -10.02 7.68
CA LEU A 127 -10.31 -11.48 7.83
C LEU A 127 -11.00 -12.23 6.70
N ASP A 128 -11.80 -11.54 5.88
CA ASP A 128 -12.32 -12.07 4.62
C ASP A 128 -11.21 -12.18 3.57
N ASN A 129 -10.25 -13.09 3.79
CA ASN A 129 -9.20 -13.38 2.83
C ASN A 129 -8.61 -14.79 3.00
N LYS A 130 -8.82 -15.64 2.00
CA LYS A 130 -8.13 -16.91 1.83
C LYS A 130 -7.00 -16.74 0.80
N LEU A 131 -5.89 -17.44 1.00
CA LEU A 131 -4.71 -17.32 0.12
C LEU A 131 -5.08 -17.60 -1.35
N GLY A 132 -4.91 -16.60 -2.20
CA GLY A 132 -5.22 -16.71 -3.63
C GLY A 132 -6.72 -16.78 -3.96
N GLN A 133 -7.59 -16.41 -3.01
CA GLN A 133 -9.04 -16.41 -3.21
C GLN A 133 -9.47 -15.49 -4.34
N ARG A 134 -8.85 -14.31 -4.44
CA ARG A 134 -9.28 -13.27 -5.38
C ARG A 134 -8.17 -12.90 -6.35
N LYS A 135 -8.52 -12.92 -7.64
CA LYS A 135 -7.73 -12.35 -8.72
C LYS A 135 -8.30 -10.99 -9.14
N PHE A 136 -7.41 -10.08 -9.52
CA PHE A 136 -7.75 -8.80 -10.14
C PHE A 136 -6.58 -8.34 -11.01
N ASP A 137 -6.85 -7.81 -12.20
CA ASP A 137 -5.85 -7.32 -13.17
C ASP A 137 -4.68 -8.29 -13.42
N GLY A 138 -4.96 -9.58 -13.44
CA GLY A 138 -3.95 -10.62 -13.67
C GLY A 138 -2.99 -10.86 -12.49
N GLY A 139 -3.26 -10.33 -11.29
CA GLY A 139 -2.61 -10.72 -10.04
C GLY A 139 -3.61 -11.18 -8.98
N TYR A 140 -3.13 -11.33 -7.75
CA TYR A 140 -3.95 -11.67 -6.58
C TYR A 140 -4.08 -10.47 -5.66
N VAL A 141 -5.26 -10.29 -5.08
CA VAL A 141 -5.55 -9.20 -4.14
C VAL A 141 -6.27 -9.72 -2.92
N HIS A 142 -6.25 -8.93 -1.84
CA HIS A 142 -6.99 -9.24 -0.63
C HIS A 142 -8.50 -9.12 -0.86
N ASN A 143 -9.25 -10.18 -0.56
CA ASN A 143 -10.66 -10.26 -0.92
C ASN A 143 -11.54 -9.21 -0.20
N GLY A 144 -11.47 -9.13 1.13
CA GLY A 144 -12.26 -8.19 1.93
C GLY A 144 -11.92 -6.71 1.67
N LEU A 145 -10.63 -6.38 1.53
CA LEU A 145 -10.20 -5.04 1.13
C LEU A 145 -10.69 -4.66 -0.27
N LEU A 146 -10.67 -5.58 -1.25
CA LEU A 146 -11.20 -5.31 -2.60
C LEU A 146 -12.72 -5.08 -2.55
N LYS A 147 -13.41 -5.86 -1.73
CA LYS A 147 -14.85 -5.72 -1.46
C LYS A 147 -15.18 -4.33 -0.90
N ALA A 148 -14.49 -3.92 0.16
CA ALA A 148 -14.66 -2.58 0.74
C ALA A 148 -14.34 -1.47 -0.28
N ALA A 149 -13.27 -1.62 -1.06
CA ALA A 149 -12.93 -0.67 -2.12
C ALA A 149 -14.02 -0.59 -3.19
N GLY A 150 -14.59 -1.75 -3.56
CA GLY A 150 -15.71 -1.83 -4.48
C GLY A 150 -16.94 -1.08 -3.96
N TRP A 151 -17.26 -1.27 -2.69
CA TRP A 151 -18.38 -0.61 -2.02
C TRP A 151 -18.22 0.91 -1.99
N VAL A 152 -17.04 1.40 -1.61
CA VAL A 152 -16.75 2.85 -1.55
C VAL A 152 -16.88 3.48 -2.94
N LEU A 153 -16.34 2.85 -3.97
CA LEU A 153 -16.44 3.40 -5.32
C LEU A 153 -17.89 3.43 -5.80
N ASP A 154 -18.68 2.38 -5.54
CA ASP A 154 -20.09 2.34 -5.94
C ASP A 154 -20.89 3.46 -5.27
N ALA A 155 -20.71 3.62 -3.95
CA ALA A 155 -21.39 4.63 -3.15
C ALA A 155 -21.05 6.06 -3.60
N GLU A 156 -19.79 6.32 -3.95
CA GLU A 156 -19.29 7.68 -4.20
C GLU A 156 -18.99 7.98 -5.68
N CYS A 157 -19.34 7.06 -6.59
CA CYS A 157 -19.00 7.16 -8.02
C CYS A 157 -19.48 8.47 -8.65
N ASP A 158 -20.75 8.83 -8.40
CA ASP A 158 -21.37 10.01 -8.99
C ASP A 158 -20.76 11.31 -8.46
N VAL A 159 -20.54 11.39 -7.14
CA VAL A 159 -19.91 12.54 -6.50
C VAL A 159 -18.47 12.71 -6.97
N LEU A 160 -17.70 11.62 -7.04
CA LEU A 160 -16.33 11.65 -7.55
C LEU A 160 -16.29 12.08 -9.01
N ARG A 161 -17.19 11.58 -9.86
CA ARG A 161 -17.29 11.97 -11.27
C ARG A 161 -17.56 13.47 -11.40
N GLU A 162 -18.54 14.00 -10.67
CA GLU A 162 -18.89 15.43 -10.69
C GLU A 162 -17.72 16.31 -10.24
N LEU A 163 -17.01 15.94 -9.17
CA LEU A 163 -15.85 16.69 -8.69
C LEU A 163 -14.69 16.66 -9.69
N VAL A 164 -14.42 15.52 -10.32
CA VAL A 164 -13.37 15.36 -11.32
C VAL A 164 -13.65 16.21 -12.57
N GLU A 165 -14.92 16.30 -12.99
CA GLU A 165 -15.36 17.16 -14.10
C GLU A 165 -15.29 18.64 -13.73
N LYS A 166 -15.75 19.00 -12.53
CA LYS A 166 -15.77 20.38 -12.04
C LYS A 166 -14.37 20.94 -11.81
N TYR A 167 -13.42 20.10 -11.39
CA TYR A 167 -12.05 20.49 -11.08
C TYR A 167 -11.05 19.73 -11.97
N PRO A 168 -10.95 20.08 -13.27
CA PRO A 168 -10.11 19.34 -14.23
C PRO A 168 -8.61 19.45 -13.95
N ASN A 169 -8.19 20.47 -13.20
CA ASN A 169 -6.79 20.68 -12.82
C ASN A 169 -6.42 20.01 -11.49
N TYR A 170 -7.39 19.39 -10.79
CA TYR A 170 -7.14 18.80 -9.48
C TYR A 170 -6.67 17.36 -9.63
N THR A 171 -5.81 16.90 -8.73
CA THR A 171 -5.53 15.46 -8.60
C THR A 171 -6.68 14.76 -7.88
N LEU A 172 -6.74 13.44 -8.02
CA LEU A 172 -7.63 12.56 -7.27
C LEU A 172 -6.75 11.64 -6.42
N THR A 173 -6.72 11.89 -5.12
CA THR A 173 -5.86 11.17 -4.18
C THR A 173 -6.68 10.28 -3.26
N PHE A 174 -6.39 8.98 -3.28
CA PHE A 174 -6.89 8.04 -2.28
C PHE A 174 -5.87 7.88 -1.17
N THR A 175 -6.29 8.01 0.08
CA THR A 175 -5.38 7.80 1.21
C THR A 175 -6.07 7.03 2.31
N GLY A 176 -5.27 6.35 3.12
CA GLY A 176 -5.80 5.67 4.29
C GLY A 176 -4.70 5.14 5.17
N HIS A 177 -5.08 4.75 6.39
CA HIS A 177 -4.17 4.16 7.38
C HIS A 177 -4.49 2.70 7.64
N SER A 178 -3.47 1.85 7.83
CA SER A 178 -3.64 0.46 8.28
C SER A 178 -4.64 -0.31 7.41
N LEU A 179 -5.80 -0.72 7.94
CA LEU A 179 -6.90 -1.30 7.17
C LEU A 179 -7.34 -0.42 5.99
N GLY A 180 -7.61 0.87 6.23
CA GLY A 180 -8.06 1.83 5.24
C GLY A 180 -7.04 2.10 4.14
N SER A 181 -5.74 1.96 4.43
CA SER A 181 -4.70 2.10 3.41
C SER A 181 -4.78 0.99 2.35
N GLY A 182 -5.14 -0.23 2.76
CA GLY A 182 -5.31 -1.37 1.87
C GLY A 182 -6.56 -1.20 1.00
N VAL A 183 -7.62 -0.64 1.57
CA VAL A 183 -8.83 -0.24 0.84
C VAL A 183 -8.49 0.85 -0.19
N ALA A 184 -7.80 1.92 0.21
CA ALA A 184 -7.39 3.01 -0.67
C ALA A 184 -6.51 2.54 -1.84
N ALA A 185 -5.55 1.64 -1.58
CA ALA A 185 -4.69 1.07 -2.61
C ALA A 185 -5.46 0.25 -3.65
N LEU A 186 -6.40 -0.59 -3.21
CA LEU A 186 -7.23 -1.39 -4.12
C LEU A 186 -8.28 -0.53 -4.83
N LEU A 187 -8.84 0.47 -4.15
CA LEU A 187 -9.75 1.46 -4.74
C LEU A 187 -9.07 2.21 -5.90
N THR A 188 -7.82 2.61 -5.71
CA THR A 188 -7.00 3.23 -6.76
C THR A 188 -6.89 2.33 -7.99
N MET A 189 -6.60 1.03 -7.81
CA MET A 189 -6.52 0.09 -8.92
C MET A 189 -7.86 -0.08 -9.64
N VAL A 190 -8.96 -0.14 -8.87
CA VAL A 190 -10.32 -0.26 -9.41
C VAL A 190 -10.67 0.98 -10.24
N VAL A 191 -10.41 2.18 -9.74
CA VAL A 191 -10.66 3.45 -10.45
C VAL A 191 -9.83 3.52 -11.73
N VAL A 192 -8.56 3.13 -11.68
CA VAL A 192 -7.67 3.10 -12.86
C VAL A 192 -8.14 2.11 -13.92
N HIS A 193 -8.77 1.00 -13.52
CA HIS A 193 -9.33 0.03 -14.46
C HIS A 193 -10.65 0.51 -15.09
N ASN A 194 -11.39 1.39 -14.41
CA ASN A 194 -12.73 1.85 -14.78
C ASN A 194 -12.81 3.39 -14.92
N ARG A 195 -11.77 4.01 -15.53
CA ARG A 195 -11.66 5.48 -15.66
C ARG A 195 -12.81 6.10 -16.46
N ASP A 196 -13.43 5.31 -17.34
CA ASP A 196 -14.62 5.68 -18.09
C ASP A 196 -15.80 6.06 -17.18
N LYS A 197 -15.87 5.51 -15.97
CA LYS A 197 -16.89 5.85 -14.98
C LYS A 197 -16.62 7.14 -14.21
N LEU A 198 -15.37 7.61 -14.19
CA LEU A 198 -14.96 8.88 -13.57
C LEU A 198 -14.50 9.88 -14.63
N ALA A 199 -15.38 10.16 -15.60
CA ALA A 199 -15.18 11.18 -16.63
C ALA A 199 -13.87 11.03 -17.43
N ASN A 200 -13.41 9.79 -17.63
CA ASN A 200 -12.16 9.47 -18.32
C ASN A 200 -10.92 10.21 -17.76
N ILE A 201 -10.87 10.39 -16.44
CA ILE A 201 -9.73 11.03 -15.76
C ILE A 201 -8.38 10.47 -16.25
N ASP A 202 -7.42 11.37 -16.46
CA ASP A 202 -6.06 10.96 -16.82
C ASP A 202 -5.44 10.16 -15.66
N ARG A 203 -4.81 9.02 -15.99
CA ARG A 203 -4.08 8.19 -15.02
C ARG A 203 -3.08 9.02 -14.21
N LYS A 204 -2.44 10.02 -14.82
CA LYS A 204 -1.46 10.90 -14.16
C LYS A 204 -2.05 11.76 -13.03
N ARG A 205 -3.36 11.99 -13.03
CA ARG A 205 -4.06 12.74 -11.98
C ARG A 205 -4.42 11.88 -10.78
N ILE A 206 -4.37 10.55 -10.91
CA ILE A 206 -4.73 9.62 -9.84
C ILE A 206 -3.49 9.31 -9.00
N ARG A 207 -3.62 9.41 -7.67
CA ARG A 207 -2.54 9.07 -6.72
C ARG A 207 -3.10 8.28 -5.55
N CYS A 208 -2.23 7.54 -4.88
CA CYS A 208 -2.56 6.88 -3.63
C CYS A 208 -1.41 7.02 -2.62
N TYR A 209 -1.76 7.35 -1.38
CA TYR A 209 -0.84 7.33 -0.25
C TYR A 209 -1.35 6.36 0.81
N ALA A 210 -0.75 5.17 0.84
CA ALA A 210 -1.12 4.08 1.73
C ALA A 210 -0.24 4.13 3.00
N ILE A 211 -0.79 4.64 4.10
CA ILE A 211 -0.05 4.86 5.35
C ILE A 211 -0.10 3.60 6.22
N ALA A 212 1.08 3.08 6.60
CA ALA A 212 1.23 1.83 7.36
C ALA A 212 0.45 0.65 6.76
N PRO A 213 0.71 0.23 5.50
CA PRO A 213 -0.22 -0.60 4.77
C PRO A 213 -0.23 -2.08 5.11
N ALA A 214 -1.45 -2.65 5.09
CA ALA A 214 -1.62 -4.09 5.03
C ALA A 214 -1.16 -4.63 3.67
N ARG A 215 -0.60 -5.85 3.67
CA ARG A 215 -0.25 -6.55 2.44
C ARG A 215 -1.53 -6.91 1.68
N CYS A 216 -1.81 -6.21 0.58
CA CYS A 216 -3.12 -6.29 -0.10
C CYS A 216 -3.06 -6.77 -1.56
N MET A 217 -1.89 -6.91 -2.17
CA MET A 217 -1.76 -7.30 -3.58
C MET A 217 -0.50 -8.11 -3.88
N SER A 218 -0.51 -8.93 -4.93
CA SER A 218 0.64 -9.72 -5.37
C SER A 218 1.76 -8.84 -5.94
N LEU A 219 2.98 -9.36 -5.97
CA LEU A 219 4.18 -8.58 -6.33
C LEU A 219 4.05 -7.94 -7.73
N ASN A 220 3.51 -8.65 -8.71
CA ASN A 220 3.31 -8.11 -10.06
C ASN A 220 2.39 -6.88 -10.05
N LEU A 221 1.39 -6.83 -9.17
CA LEU A 221 0.50 -5.68 -9.02
C LEU A 221 1.19 -4.56 -8.24
N ALA A 222 1.88 -4.89 -7.14
CA ALA A 222 2.65 -3.90 -6.37
C ALA A 222 3.64 -3.15 -7.26
N VAL A 223 4.39 -3.86 -8.10
CA VAL A 223 5.33 -3.24 -9.06
C VAL A 223 4.57 -2.53 -10.17
N ARG A 224 3.50 -3.09 -10.75
CA ARG A 224 2.75 -2.46 -11.85
C ARG A 224 2.14 -1.11 -11.46
N TYR A 225 1.65 -0.98 -10.23
CA TYR A 225 0.97 0.23 -9.75
C TYR A 225 1.88 1.15 -8.92
N ALA A 226 3.20 0.91 -8.91
CA ALA A 226 4.16 1.73 -8.17
C ALA A 226 4.35 3.16 -8.73
N ASP A 227 3.78 3.46 -9.91
CA ASP A 227 3.68 4.82 -10.45
C ASP A 227 2.55 5.64 -9.80
N LEU A 228 1.56 4.98 -9.18
CA LEU A 228 0.39 5.62 -8.58
C LEU A 228 0.32 5.46 -7.07
N ILE A 229 0.75 4.30 -6.55
CA ILE A 229 0.60 3.94 -5.14
C ILE A 229 1.92 4.15 -4.40
N ASN A 230 1.89 4.99 -3.38
CA ASN A 230 2.98 5.32 -2.49
C ASN A 230 2.66 4.81 -1.08
N SER A 231 3.35 3.76 -0.64
CA SER A 231 3.25 3.20 0.70
C SER A 231 4.20 3.90 1.65
N VAL A 232 3.72 4.38 2.80
CA VAL A 232 4.54 5.02 3.83
C VAL A 232 4.66 4.10 5.04
N VAL A 233 5.87 3.83 5.49
CA VAL A 233 6.14 2.98 6.65
C VAL A 233 7.09 3.67 7.60
N LEU A 234 6.74 3.72 8.89
CA LEU A 234 7.62 4.21 9.94
C LEU A 234 8.36 3.03 10.58
N GLN A 235 9.69 3.08 10.56
CA GLN A 235 10.57 2.18 11.31
C GLN A 235 10.14 0.70 11.28
N ASP A 236 9.90 0.11 12.45
CA ASP A 236 9.71 -1.31 12.65
C ASP A 236 8.23 -1.70 12.58
N ASP A 237 7.38 -0.87 11.96
CA ASP A 237 5.97 -1.19 11.74
C ASP A 237 5.82 -2.60 11.15
N PHE A 238 5.02 -3.39 11.84
CA PHE A 238 4.88 -4.81 11.63
C PHE A 238 3.94 -5.13 10.45
N LEU A 239 2.94 -4.28 10.21
CA LEU A 239 1.82 -4.63 9.34
C LEU A 239 2.22 -4.87 7.87
N PRO A 240 3.11 -4.06 7.27
CA PRO A 240 3.60 -4.30 5.90
C PRO A 240 4.45 -5.57 5.77
N ARG A 241 4.93 -6.12 6.89
CA ARG A 241 5.91 -7.22 6.98
C ARG A 241 5.28 -8.57 7.32
N THR A 242 4.10 -8.58 7.93
CA THR A 242 3.54 -9.81 8.51
C THR A 242 2.67 -10.59 7.53
N ALA A 243 3.16 -11.79 7.18
CA ALA A 243 2.49 -13.02 6.72
C ALA A 243 1.07 -13.26 7.24
N THR A 244 0.99 -13.08 8.54
CA THR A 244 0.08 -13.79 9.43
C THR A 244 -1.28 -13.11 9.45
N PRO A 245 -2.39 -13.87 9.46
CA PRO A 245 -3.72 -13.32 9.69
C PRO A 245 -3.70 -12.45 10.96
N LEU A 246 -4.17 -11.21 10.86
CA LEU A 246 -4.12 -10.26 11.97
C LEU A 246 -4.94 -10.71 13.18
N GLU A 247 -5.93 -11.57 12.97
CA GLU A 247 -6.61 -12.32 14.03
C GLU A 247 -5.65 -12.98 15.01
N ASP A 248 -4.60 -13.63 14.51
CA ASP A 248 -3.61 -14.33 15.34
C ASP A 248 -2.65 -13.34 16.01
N ILE A 249 -2.36 -12.20 15.39
CA ILE A 249 -1.53 -11.14 15.96
C ILE A 249 -2.29 -10.46 17.11
N PHE A 250 -3.54 -10.07 16.90
CA PHE A 250 -4.37 -9.45 17.94
C PHE A 250 -4.68 -10.46 19.07
N LYS A 251 -5.05 -11.72 18.75
CA LYS A 251 -5.21 -12.76 19.78
C LYS A 251 -3.90 -13.03 20.54
N SER A 252 -2.73 -12.99 19.89
CA SER A 252 -1.42 -13.19 20.54
C SER A 252 -0.89 -11.95 21.27
N LEU A 253 -1.32 -10.74 20.91
CA LEU A 253 -0.99 -9.50 21.64
C LEU A 253 -1.61 -9.54 23.05
N PHE A 254 -2.80 -10.13 23.16
CA PHE A 254 -3.49 -10.39 24.44
C PHE A 254 -3.07 -11.72 25.10
N CYS A 255 -2.57 -12.69 24.31
CA CYS A 255 -2.08 -13.98 24.80
C CYS A 255 -0.57 -14.15 24.58
N LEU A 256 0.21 -13.57 25.50
CA LEU A 256 1.62 -13.88 25.81
C LEU A 256 2.69 -13.71 24.69
N PRO A 257 3.86 -13.10 25.01
CA PRO A 257 5.02 -12.98 24.10
C PRO A 257 5.48 -14.31 23.46
N CYS A 258 5.22 -15.46 24.08
CA CYS A 258 5.69 -16.77 23.62
C CYS A 258 4.92 -17.36 22.42
N LEU A 259 3.64 -17.02 22.21
CA LEU A 259 2.87 -17.50 21.05
C LEU A 259 3.26 -16.76 19.76
N LEU A 260 3.51 -15.45 19.88
CA LEU A 260 4.15 -14.62 18.85
C LEU A 260 5.51 -15.22 18.47
N CYS A 261 6.33 -15.65 19.42
CA CYS A 261 7.62 -16.30 19.15
C CYS A 261 7.50 -17.59 18.31
N LEU A 262 6.59 -18.52 18.63
CA LEU A 262 6.47 -19.80 17.92
C LEU A 262 5.99 -19.66 16.46
N ARG A 263 5.05 -18.74 16.18
CA ARG A 263 4.54 -18.53 14.82
C ARG A 263 5.38 -17.54 14.02
N CYS A 264 5.94 -16.50 14.65
CA CYS A 264 6.99 -15.70 14.02
C CYS A 264 8.18 -16.59 13.63
N MET A 265 8.53 -17.60 14.45
CA MET A 265 9.52 -18.61 14.05
C MET A 265 9.08 -19.37 12.79
N LYS A 266 7.83 -19.82 12.69
CA LYS A 266 7.33 -20.53 11.49
C LYS A 266 7.43 -19.68 10.22
N ASP A 267 6.97 -18.43 10.26
CA ASP A 267 7.05 -17.51 9.12
C ASP A 267 8.50 -17.08 8.81
N THR A 268 9.38 -17.02 9.82
CA THR A 268 10.81 -16.72 9.65
C THR A 268 11.62 -17.92 9.13
N CYS A 269 11.13 -19.15 9.33
CA CYS A 269 11.77 -20.38 8.88
C CYS A 269 11.33 -20.82 7.47
N VAL A 270 10.43 -20.09 6.80
CA VAL A 270 10.14 -20.33 5.38
C VAL A 270 11.30 -19.78 4.55
N PRO A 271 12.01 -20.60 3.76
CA PRO A 271 13.07 -20.11 2.88
C PRO A 271 12.53 -19.05 1.92
N GLU A 272 13.26 -17.95 1.72
CA GLU A 272 12.85 -16.86 0.82
C GLU A 272 12.49 -17.43 -0.57
N GLU A 273 13.24 -18.41 -1.08
CA GLU A 273 12.98 -19.17 -2.33
C GLU A 273 11.57 -19.76 -2.43
N LYS A 274 11.02 -20.28 -1.32
CA LYS A 274 9.64 -20.79 -1.30
C LYS A 274 8.61 -19.66 -1.32
N MET A 275 8.93 -18.50 -0.73
CA MET A 275 8.07 -17.32 -0.73
C MET A 275 8.00 -16.68 -2.12
N PHE A 276 9.10 -16.67 -2.88
CA PHE A 276 9.16 -16.15 -4.25
C PHE A 276 8.28 -16.94 -5.24
N ARG A 277 8.12 -18.25 -5.03
CA ARG A 277 7.40 -19.13 -5.97
C ARG A 277 5.89 -19.11 -5.82
N ASP A 278 5.33 -18.57 -4.73
CA ASP A 278 3.88 -18.51 -4.56
C ASP A 278 3.30 -17.19 -5.14
N PRO A 279 2.64 -17.22 -6.31
CA PRO A 279 2.05 -16.01 -6.90
C PRO A 279 0.90 -15.43 -6.07
N ARG A 280 0.33 -16.22 -5.15
CA ARG A 280 -0.83 -15.82 -4.33
C ARG A 280 -0.43 -15.00 -3.11
N ARG A 281 0.88 -14.92 -2.82
CA ARG A 281 1.40 -14.13 -1.71
C ARG A 281 1.13 -12.64 -1.95
N LEU A 282 0.64 -11.95 -0.92
CA LEU A 282 0.38 -10.51 -0.96
C LEU A 282 1.55 -9.74 -0.34
N TYR A 283 1.73 -8.50 -0.78
CA TYR A 283 2.81 -7.58 -0.44
C TYR A 283 2.24 -6.18 -0.21
N ALA A 284 3.05 -5.30 0.39
CA ALA A 284 2.73 -3.87 0.49
C ALA A 284 2.61 -3.27 -0.93
N PRO A 285 1.67 -2.35 -1.15
CA PRO A 285 1.37 -1.89 -2.49
C PRO A 285 2.33 -0.79 -2.97
N GLY A 286 2.74 -0.84 -4.23
CA GLY A 286 3.42 0.28 -4.88
C GLY A 286 4.86 0.56 -4.41
N ARG A 287 5.26 1.83 -4.55
CA ARG A 287 6.56 2.38 -4.10
C ARG A 287 6.55 2.55 -2.58
N LEU A 288 7.64 2.21 -1.89
CA LEU A 288 7.73 2.35 -0.44
C LEU A 288 8.58 3.55 -0.05
N TYR A 289 8.07 4.36 0.87
CA TYR A 289 8.76 5.39 1.63
C TYR A 289 8.93 4.91 3.07
N HIS A 290 10.17 4.72 3.48
CA HIS A 290 10.52 4.23 4.81
C HIS A 290 11.15 5.35 5.64
N ILE A 291 10.45 5.75 6.71
CA ILE A 291 10.90 6.78 7.66
C ILE A 291 11.76 6.10 8.71
N VAL A 292 13.04 6.46 8.77
CA VAL A 292 14.03 5.86 9.66
C VAL A 292 14.45 6.88 10.74
N GLU A 293 13.89 6.76 11.94
CA GLU A 293 14.26 7.61 13.10
C GLU A 293 15.11 6.91 14.20
N ARG A 294 15.40 5.61 14.07
CA ARG A 294 16.20 4.80 15.01
C ARG A 294 17.26 3.96 14.29
N LYS A 295 18.35 3.68 14.99
CA LYS A 295 19.46 2.80 14.57
C LYS A 295 19.73 1.72 15.62
N PRO A 296 20.21 0.53 15.21
CA PRO A 296 20.51 -0.54 16.15
C PRO A 296 21.64 -0.12 17.11
N PHE A 297 21.54 -0.58 18.37
CA PHE A 297 22.53 -0.37 19.44
C PHE A 297 22.78 1.08 19.89
N ARG A 298 21.94 2.05 19.51
CA ARG A 298 22.03 3.43 20.02
C ARG A 298 20.78 3.78 20.81
N MET A 299 20.96 4.35 22.00
CA MET A 299 19.86 4.89 22.79
C MET A 299 19.42 6.25 22.23
N GLY A 300 18.16 6.36 21.81
CA GLY A 300 17.52 7.63 21.39
C GLY A 300 16.92 7.62 19.98
N ARG A 301 16.05 8.60 19.73
CA ARG A 301 15.53 8.95 18.39
C ARG A 301 16.48 9.94 17.72
N PHE A 302 16.69 9.79 16.43
CA PHE A 302 17.54 10.64 15.61
C PHE A 302 16.69 11.46 14.63
N PRO A 303 17.27 12.50 13.99
CA PRO A 303 16.62 13.17 12.87
C PRO A 303 16.11 12.14 11.86
N PRO A 304 14.79 12.07 11.58
CA PRO A 304 14.23 11.07 10.69
C PRO A 304 14.77 11.23 9.27
N VAL A 305 15.10 10.10 8.65
CA VAL A 305 15.55 10.03 7.25
C VAL A 305 14.53 9.22 6.47
N VAL A 306 14.02 9.77 5.36
CA VAL A 306 13.08 9.06 4.48
C VAL A 306 13.84 8.46 3.32
N ARG A 307 13.67 7.16 3.15
CA ARG A 307 14.24 6.40 2.03
C ARG A 307 13.14 5.86 1.14
N THR A 308 13.36 5.83 -0.17
CA THR A 308 12.37 5.37 -1.14
C THR A 308 12.94 4.35 -2.11
N ALA A 309 12.12 3.35 -2.46
CA ALA A 309 12.40 2.41 -3.54
C ALA A 309 11.13 1.72 -4.04
N VAL A 310 11.22 1.04 -5.19
CA VAL A 310 10.26 0.00 -5.61
C VAL A 310 10.88 -1.37 -5.33
N PRO A 311 10.67 -1.97 -4.13
CA PRO A 311 11.41 -3.17 -3.74
C PRO A 311 10.93 -4.41 -4.52
N VAL A 312 11.82 -4.96 -5.34
CA VAL A 312 11.63 -6.23 -6.06
C VAL A 312 12.46 -7.36 -5.46
N ASP A 313 13.70 -7.05 -5.05
CA ASP A 313 14.63 -7.93 -4.33
C ASP A 313 14.79 -7.43 -2.88
N GLY A 314 15.00 -8.32 -1.89
CA GLY A 314 15.21 -7.90 -0.48
C GLY A 314 14.00 -7.22 0.19
N ARG A 315 12.80 -7.70 -0.15
CA ARG A 315 11.49 -7.02 -0.22
C ARG A 315 10.82 -6.41 1.03
N PHE A 316 11.55 -5.85 2.00
CA PHE A 316 10.93 -5.19 3.17
C PHE A 316 9.92 -6.10 3.92
N GLU A 317 10.08 -7.41 3.81
CA GLU A 317 9.16 -8.44 4.34
C GLU A 317 9.67 -9.07 5.63
N ARG A 318 10.87 -8.70 6.05
CA ARG A 318 11.49 -9.26 7.24
C ARG A 318 10.74 -8.72 8.46
N ILE A 319 10.00 -9.60 9.14
CA ILE A 319 9.38 -9.33 10.44
C ILE A 319 10.43 -8.79 11.41
N VAL A 320 10.25 -7.57 11.90
CA VAL A 320 11.12 -6.99 12.92
C VAL A 320 10.42 -7.14 14.27
N LEU A 321 11.13 -7.69 15.26
CA LEU A 321 10.62 -7.76 16.63
C LEU A 321 11.04 -6.47 17.35
N SER A 322 10.10 -5.56 17.53
CA SER A 322 10.34 -4.26 18.17
C SER A 322 9.28 -3.98 19.23
N CYS A 323 9.69 -3.52 20.40
CA CYS A 323 8.78 -3.06 21.45
C CYS A 323 8.02 -1.78 21.03
N ASN A 324 8.47 -1.11 19.97
CA ASN A 324 7.85 0.10 19.43
C ASN A 324 6.90 -0.19 18.26
N ALA A 325 6.72 -1.45 17.84
CA ALA A 325 5.98 -1.79 16.62
C ALA A 325 4.55 -1.23 16.58
N THR A 326 3.86 -1.17 17.72
CA THR A 326 2.52 -0.57 17.81
C THR A 326 2.55 0.95 17.73
N SER A 327 3.58 1.60 18.29
CA SER A 327 3.78 3.04 18.17
C SER A 327 4.15 3.42 16.75
N ASP A 328 5.01 2.64 16.10
CA ASP A 328 5.44 2.81 14.71
C ASP A 328 4.28 2.63 13.73
N HIS A 329 3.31 1.79 14.08
CA HIS A 329 2.10 1.60 13.30
C HIS A 329 1.08 2.75 13.48
N ALA A 330 1.12 3.48 14.59
CA ALA A 330 0.09 4.46 14.91
C ALA A 330 0.26 5.73 14.07
N ILE A 331 -0.81 6.13 13.39
CA ILE A 331 -0.80 7.27 12.45
C ILE A 331 -0.31 8.58 13.08
N ILE A 332 -0.58 8.82 14.37
CA ILE A 332 -0.10 10.03 15.06
C ILE A 332 1.42 10.11 15.14
N TRP A 333 2.10 8.96 15.27
CA TRP A 333 3.57 8.91 15.25
C TRP A 333 4.11 9.02 13.83
N ILE A 334 3.41 8.43 12.86
CA ILE A 334 3.77 8.55 11.44
C ILE A 334 3.66 10.01 11.00
N GLU A 335 2.57 10.69 11.32
CA GLU A 335 2.36 12.12 11.04
C GLU A 335 3.49 12.96 11.64
N ARG A 336 3.76 12.77 12.94
CA ARG A 336 4.78 13.52 13.66
C ARG A 336 6.17 13.33 13.06
N GLU A 337 6.58 12.10 12.79
CA GLU A 337 7.91 11.82 12.25
C GLU A 337 8.00 12.18 10.76
N ALA A 338 6.89 12.11 10.01
CA ALA A 338 6.84 12.59 8.63
C ALA A 338 6.97 14.12 8.57
N GLN A 339 6.26 14.87 9.42
CA GLN A 339 6.38 16.32 9.50
C GLN A 339 7.81 16.74 9.86
N ARG A 340 8.39 16.12 10.90
CA ARG A 340 9.78 16.37 11.29
C ARG A 340 10.77 16.07 10.15
N ALA A 341 10.54 15.00 9.39
CA ALA A 341 11.40 14.67 8.26
C ALA A 341 11.29 15.71 7.14
N LEU A 342 10.07 16.15 6.82
CA LEU A 342 9.81 17.18 5.82
C LEU A 342 10.48 18.51 6.20
N ASP A 343 10.31 18.94 7.45
CA ASP A 343 10.91 20.18 7.96
C ASP A 343 12.44 20.16 7.82
N LEU A 344 13.09 19.04 8.19
CA LEU A 344 14.53 18.86 8.05
C LEU A 344 15.00 18.86 6.58
N MET A 345 14.21 18.28 5.67
CA MET A 345 14.51 18.34 4.24
C MET A 345 14.42 19.78 3.71
N LEU A 346 13.39 20.52 4.09
CA LEU A 346 13.19 21.91 3.69
C LEU A 346 14.26 22.84 4.29
N GLU A 347 14.66 22.63 5.54
CA GLU A 347 15.77 23.35 6.16
C GLU A 347 17.08 23.10 5.43
N LYS A 348 17.38 21.84 5.09
CA LYS A 348 18.58 21.49 4.33
C LYS A 348 18.60 22.17 2.96
N ASP A 349 17.46 22.21 2.26
CA ASP A 349 17.35 22.89 0.97
C ASP A 349 17.53 24.40 1.07
N LYS A 350 17.04 25.02 2.16
CA LYS A 350 17.26 26.45 2.45
C LYS A 350 18.72 26.75 2.73
N ILE A 351 19.38 25.93 3.56
CA ILE A 351 20.81 26.08 3.90
C ILE A 351 21.70 25.97 2.66
N MET A 352 21.34 25.09 1.72
CA MET A 352 22.09 24.93 0.47
C MET A 352 21.76 26.00 -0.60
N GLU A 353 20.89 26.97 -0.29
CA GLU A 353 20.46 28.06 -1.18
C GLU A 353 20.07 27.60 -2.60
N ILE A 354 19.49 26.40 -2.73
CA ILE A 354 19.25 25.80 -4.05
C ILE A 354 18.26 26.70 -4.83
N PRO A 355 18.69 27.34 -5.94
CA PRO A 355 17.82 28.21 -6.72
C PRO A 355 16.62 27.44 -7.27
N ALA A 356 15.47 28.10 -7.39
CA ALA A 356 14.22 27.48 -7.88
C ALA A 356 14.41 26.76 -9.23
N LYS A 357 15.23 27.31 -10.12
CA LYS A 357 15.57 26.68 -11.41
C LYS A 357 16.29 25.33 -11.24
N GLN A 358 17.26 25.26 -10.33
CA GLN A 358 17.96 24.01 -10.03
C GLN A 358 17.04 23.00 -9.33
N LYS A 359 16.08 23.45 -8.53
CA LYS A 359 15.04 22.56 -7.98
C LYS A 359 14.19 21.93 -9.08
N MET A 360 13.75 22.72 -10.06
CA MET A 360 12.98 22.21 -11.21
C MET A 360 13.80 21.21 -12.05
N GLU A 361 15.06 21.53 -12.38
CA GLU A 361 15.95 20.62 -13.12
C GLU A 361 16.20 19.31 -12.34
N ARG A 362 16.36 19.40 -11.01
CA ARG A 362 16.49 18.24 -10.14
C ARG A 362 15.21 17.40 -10.11
N GLN A 363 14.04 18.03 -10.10
CA GLN A 363 12.75 17.33 -10.17
C GLN A 363 12.57 16.59 -11.50
N GLU A 364 12.96 17.18 -12.62
CA GLU A 364 12.94 16.49 -13.92
C GLU A 364 13.90 15.30 -13.93
N THR A 365 15.08 15.47 -13.35
CA THR A 365 16.07 14.40 -13.21
C THR A 365 15.54 13.24 -12.34
N LEU A 366 14.92 13.55 -11.20
CA LEU A 366 14.32 12.57 -10.30
C LEU A 366 13.14 11.85 -10.94
N LYS A 367 12.26 12.55 -11.66
CA LYS A 367 11.18 11.92 -12.44
C LYS A 367 11.73 10.92 -13.45
N ARG A 368 12.84 11.26 -14.10
CA ARG A 368 13.54 10.34 -15.02
C ARG A 368 14.14 9.15 -14.28
N GLU A 369 14.85 9.38 -13.19
CA GLU A 369 15.43 8.31 -12.35
C GLU A 369 14.35 7.36 -11.80
N HIS A 370 13.22 7.89 -11.34
CA HIS A 370 12.07 7.10 -10.90
C HIS A 370 11.44 6.30 -12.04
N SER A 371 11.39 6.86 -13.25
CA SER A 371 10.94 6.12 -14.43
C SER A 371 11.90 4.99 -14.79
N GLU A 372 13.20 5.22 -14.70
CA GLU A 372 14.23 4.21 -14.94
C GLU A 372 14.21 3.11 -13.87
N GLU A 373 14.11 3.47 -12.60
CA GLU A 373 13.95 2.55 -11.46
C GLU A 373 12.69 1.71 -11.62
N TYR A 374 11.56 2.33 -11.96
CA TYR A 374 10.29 1.64 -12.20
C TYR A 374 10.39 0.65 -13.37
N LYS A 375 11.03 1.04 -14.48
CA LYS A 375 11.29 0.15 -15.62
C LYS A 375 12.20 -1.01 -15.22
N ALA A 376 13.26 -0.74 -14.44
CA ALA A 376 14.16 -1.77 -13.94
C ALA A 376 13.43 -2.74 -12.99
N ALA A 377 12.57 -2.24 -12.11
CA ALA A 377 11.74 -3.04 -11.21
C ALA A 377 10.77 -3.94 -11.99
N LEU A 378 10.12 -3.42 -13.05
CA LEU A 378 9.28 -4.21 -13.93
C LEU A 378 10.07 -5.31 -14.64
N GLN A 379 11.20 -4.97 -15.26
CA GLN A 379 12.09 -5.95 -15.93
C GLN A 379 12.57 -7.01 -14.96
N ARG A 380 12.90 -6.61 -13.72
CA ARG A 380 13.35 -7.52 -12.68
C ARG A 380 12.24 -8.46 -12.25
N ALA A 381 11.02 -7.96 -12.04
CA ALA A 381 9.86 -8.80 -11.72
C ALA A 381 9.55 -9.83 -12.82
N VAL A 382 9.72 -9.46 -14.09
CA VAL A 382 9.63 -10.40 -15.23
C VAL A 382 10.75 -11.45 -15.16
N SER A 383 11.99 -11.04 -14.88
CA SER A 383 13.14 -11.96 -14.79
C SER A 383 13.03 -12.98 -13.66
N LEU A 384 12.34 -12.63 -12.57
CA LEU A 384 12.06 -13.53 -11.44
C LEU A 384 10.92 -14.52 -11.74
N ALA A 385 10.41 -14.55 -12.99
CA ALA A 385 9.30 -15.39 -13.42
C ALA A 385 8.07 -15.26 -12.52
N VAL A 386 7.79 -14.06 -12.01
CA VAL A 386 6.59 -13.79 -11.23
C VAL A 386 5.39 -14.12 -12.12
N PRO A 387 4.55 -15.11 -11.76
CA PRO A 387 3.47 -15.55 -12.64
C PRO A 387 2.56 -14.37 -13.01
N HIS A 388 2.29 -14.22 -14.30
CA HIS A 388 1.48 -13.13 -14.88
C HIS A 388 2.08 -11.71 -14.83
N ALA A 389 3.39 -11.56 -14.53
CA ALA A 389 4.14 -10.34 -14.86
C ALA A 389 4.34 -10.26 -16.39
N TYR A 390 3.27 -9.98 -17.14
CA TYR A 390 3.39 -9.58 -18.53
C TYR A 390 3.74 -8.10 -18.57
N SER A 391 4.65 -7.72 -19.47
CA SER A 391 4.89 -6.33 -19.85
C SER A 391 3.54 -5.65 -20.13
N PRO A 392 3.32 -4.39 -19.68
CA PRO A 392 2.13 -3.65 -20.06
C PRO A 392 1.96 -3.75 -21.58
N SER A 393 0.74 -4.05 -22.05
CA SER A 393 0.42 -3.84 -23.47
C SER A 393 0.78 -2.39 -23.78
N GLN A 394 1.50 -2.18 -24.88
CA GLN A 394 1.99 -0.89 -25.36
C GLN A 394 0.87 0.15 -25.35
N TYR A 395 0.70 0.84 -24.22
CA TYR A 395 -0.22 1.94 -24.03
C TYR A 395 0.69 3.14 -23.82
N GLY A 396 0.77 3.95 -24.87
CA GLY A 396 1.80 4.96 -25.07
C GLY A 396 1.89 5.92 -23.89
N THR A 397 3.11 6.08 -23.37
CA THR A 397 3.46 7.26 -22.56
C THR A 397 4.63 8.03 -23.16
N PHE A 398 5.34 7.50 -24.17
CA PHE A 398 6.41 8.24 -24.85
C PHE A 398 6.61 7.72 -26.28
N SER A 399 6.11 8.47 -27.27
CA SER A 399 6.62 8.47 -28.64
C SER A 399 6.05 9.70 -29.36
N ASP A 400 6.77 10.80 -29.31
CA ASP A 400 6.72 11.81 -30.37
C ASP A 400 7.46 11.20 -31.56
N HIS A 401 6.77 10.90 -32.65
CA HIS A 401 7.31 11.00 -34.01
C HIS A 401 6.18 10.92 -35.04
N GLU A 402 6.33 11.80 -36.03
CA GLU A 402 5.38 12.21 -37.07
C GLU A 402 4.94 11.09 -38.03
N GLU A 403 3.80 11.35 -38.66
CA GLU A 403 3.12 10.52 -39.66
C GLU A 403 3.99 10.18 -40.89
N GLY A 404 3.70 9.02 -41.49
CA GLY A 404 4.23 8.65 -42.80
C GLY A 404 3.62 7.34 -43.32
N GLU A 405 2.60 7.46 -44.17
CA GLU A 405 2.02 6.37 -44.95
C GLU A 405 3.03 5.81 -45.99
N ASN A 406 3.18 4.48 -46.09
CA ASN A 406 3.04 3.74 -47.36
C ASN A 406 3.34 2.22 -47.28
N SER A 407 2.34 1.45 -47.71
CA SER A 407 2.28 0.19 -48.48
C SER A 407 3.43 -0.86 -48.53
N SER A 408 3.03 -2.09 -48.20
CA SER A 408 3.07 -3.34 -49.01
C SER A 408 4.24 -4.37 -48.95
N ARG A 409 3.81 -5.62 -48.63
CA ARG A 409 4.20 -6.98 -49.09
C ARG A 409 5.66 -7.49 -48.97
N SER A 410 5.84 -8.54 -48.16
CA SER A 410 6.17 -9.95 -48.53
C SER A 410 6.62 -10.72 -47.26
N SER A 411 5.85 -11.67 -46.70
CA SER A 411 5.94 -13.15 -46.86
C SER A 411 7.37 -13.68 -46.62
N GLU A 412 7.71 -14.45 -45.57
CA GLU A 412 7.31 -15.85 -45.31
C GLU A 412 7.94 -16.39 -44.00
N GLY A 413 7.25 -17.31 -43.31
CA GLY A 413 7.89 -18.44 -42.61
C GLY A 413 8.26 -18.32 -41.13
N SER A 414 7.33 -18.63 -40.21
CA SER A 414 7.47 -19.79 -39.31
C SER A 414 6.23 -19.96 -38.44
N SER A 415 5.61 -21.13 -38.58
CA SER A 415 4.48 -21.61 -37.80
C SER A 415 4.86 -21.83 -36.34
N TYR A 416 4.25 -21.08 -35.42
CA TYR A 416 3.90 -21.55 -34.08
C TYR A 416 2.58 -20.90 -33.68
N GLY A 417 1.53 -21.72 -33.58
CA GLY A 417 0.20 -21.29 -33.17
C GLY A 417 0.22 -20.71 -31.77
N SER A 418 0.12 -19.39 -31.67
CA SER A 418 -0.25 -18.71 -30.43
C SER A 418 -1.71 -18.31 -30.55
N SER A 419 -2.57 -19.03 -29.81
CA SER A 419 -3.94 -18.65 -29.56
C SER A 419 -3.94 -17.29 -28.88
N LYS A 420 -4.16 -16.23 -29.66
CA LYS A 420 -4.51 -14.89 -29.17
C LYS A 420 -5.87 -14.98 -28.47
N THR A 421 -5.90 -15.42 -27.23
CA THR A 421 -7.00 -15.08 -26.33
C THR A 421 -6.84 -13.60 -25.99
N SER A 422 -7.64 -12.74 -26.63
CA SER A 422 -7.83 -11.39 -26.14
C SER A 422 -8.32 -11.50 -24.70
N LYS A 423 -7.46 -11.15 -23.73
CA LYS A 423 -7.86 -11.11 -22.32
C LYS A 423 -9.01 -10.11 -22.22
N LYS A 424 -10.22 -10.63 -22.01
CA LYS A 424 -11.42 -9.82 -21.73
C LYS A 424 -11.11 -9.03 -20.45
N LYS A 425 -11.14 -7.70 -20.52
CA LYS A 425 -11.07 -6.85 -19.32
C LYS A 425 -12.33 -7.13 -18.50
N GLU A 426 -12.18 -7.46 -17.22
CA GLU A 426 -13.33 -7.63 -16.32
C GLU A 426 -14.00 -6.26 -16.14
N SER A 427 -15.30 -6.14 -16.42
CA SER A 427 -16.03 -4.88 -16.26
C SER A 427 -16.40 -4.64 -14.79
N TRP A 428 -16.57 -3.38 -14.40
CA TRP A 428 -17.08 -3.03 -13.06
C TRP A 428 -18.35 -3.78 -12.67
N ASP A 429 -19.29 -3.90 -13.60
CA ASP A 429 -20.58 -4.52 -13.33
C ASP A 429 -20.38 -6.03 -13.06
N GLU A 430 -19.44 -6.69 -13.77
CA GLU A 430 -19.01 -8.05 -13.46
C GLU A 430 -18.32 -8.16 -12.08
N VAL A 431 -17.62 -7.11 -11.62
CA VAL A 431 -17.00 -7.07 -10.29
C VAL A 431 -18.07 -6.90 -9.21
N ILE A 432 -19.01 -5.97 -9.38
CA ILE A 432 -20.11 -5.73 -8.44
C ILE A 432 -21.03 -6.94 -8.35
N GLU A 433 -21.50 -7.49 -9.47
CA GLU A 433 -22.35 -8.69 -9.48
C GLU A 433 -21.68 -9.89 -8.80
N ARG A 434 -20.35 -9.98 -8.85
CA ARG A 434 -19.61 -11.06 -8.20
C ARG A 434 -19.45 -10.84 -6.69
N LEU A 435 -19.46 -9.59 -6.23
CA LEU A 435 -19.16 -9.23 -4.85
C LEU A 435 -20.42 -8.95 -4.02
N PHE A 436 -21.48 -8.45 -4.64
CA PHE A 436 -22.67 -7.94 -4.00
C PHE A 436 -23.96 -8.53 -4.60
N GLU A 437 -24.98 -8.64 -3.77
CA GLU A 437 -26.38 -8.90 -4.12
C GLU A 437 -27.25 -7.76 -3.59
N LYS A 438 -28.38 -7.46 -4.23
CA LYS A 438 -29.32 -6.48 -3.71
C LYS A 438 -30.30 -7.18 -2.76
N ASP A 439 -30.47 -6.64 -1.56
CA ASP A 439 -31.48 -7.12 -0.62
C ASP A 439 -32.90 -6.67 -1.04
N GLU A 440 -33.90 -7.11 -0.29
CA GLU A 440 -35.32 -6.79 -0.55
C GLU A 440 -35.62 -5.28 -0.48
N SER A 441 -34.76 -4.49 0.18
CA SER A 441 -34.82 -3.03 0.24
C SER A 441 -34.03 -2.33 -0.87
N GLY A 442 -33.37 -3.08 -1.75
CA GLY A 442 -32.58 -2.56 -2.87
C GLY A 442 -31.15 -2.14 -2.50
N TYR A 443 -30.72 -2.37 -1.25
CA TYR A 443 -29.36 -2.08 -0.78
C TYR A 443 -28.41 -3.24 -1.11
N MET A 444 -27.16 -2.92 -1.42
CA MET A 444 -26.16 -3.92 -1.78
C MET A 444 -25.56 -4.58 -0.53
N VAL A 445 -25.78 -5.89 -0.41
CA VAL A 445 -25.26 -6.75 0.65
C VAL A 445 -24.25 -7.74 0.06
N PHE A 446 -23.26 -8.17 0.84
CA PHE A 446 -22.29 -9.15 0.37
C PHE A 446 -22.94 -10.49 0.07
N LYS A 447 -22.62 -11.06 -1.11
CA LYS A 447 -22.96 -12.45 -1.40
C LYS A 447 -22.33 -13.37 -0.36
N LYS A 448 -23.17 -14.15 0.33
CA LYS A 448 -22.69 -15.21 1.22
C LYS A 448 -21.88 -16.23 0.39
N PRO A 449 -20.78 -16.78 0.93
CA PRO A 449 -20.09 -17.86 0.24
C PRO A 449 -21.09 -19.00 0.03
N ASN A 450 -21.20 -19.50 -1.20
CA ASN A 450 -21.88 -20.76 -1.44
C ASN A 450 -21.13 -21.83 -0.62
N ASP A 451 -21.73 -22.28 0.48
CA ASP A 451 -21.36 -23.53 1.12
C ASP A 451 -21.75 -24.64 0.14
N GLY A 452 -20.85 -24.91 -0.81
CA GLY A 452 -20.96 -26.02 -1.73
C GLY A 452 -20.77 -27.32 -0.97
N ASN A 453 -21.79 -28.18 -1.03
CA ASN A 453 -21.73 -29.61 -0.72
C ASN A 453 -20.51 -30.32 -1.32
#